data_AF-A0A0B4B3J8-F1
#
_entry.id   AF-A0A0B4B3J8-F1
#
_cell.length_a   1.000
_cell.length_b   1.000
_cell.length_c   1.000
_cell.angle_alpha   90.00
_cell.angle_beta   90.00
_cell.angle_gamma   90.00
#
_symmetry.space_group_name_H-M   'P 1'
#
loop_
_entity.id
_entity.type
_entity.pdbx_description
1 polymer ?
#
loop_
_entity_poly.entity_id
_entity_poly.type
_entity_poly.pdbx_seq_one_letter_code
_entity_poly.pdbx_strand_id
1 'polypeptide(L)'
;MYFDFGDSLMLDFSEVPPPCRLAMFGGGQVFRDCVKSVICRTPEAKHRVSWGVGIDGAAAASIEFDIAEGNCALISSRNWGVPGCEHVPCPSAMSPLFDGQAEPEHEVVLFSHALKSDGLLRMPGIPELDNGRANLEEALAFIASGETVAANSYHGTYWTMCLGRRVLSVPFNEKFRHFRENPVFAGP
;
A
#
# COMPACT_ATOMS: atom_id res chain seq x y z
N MET A 1 -6.05 17.95 1.42
CA MET A 1 -4.83 17.24 1.87
C MET A 1 -5.04 16.85 3.32
N TYR A 2 -4.87 15.58 3.69
CA TYR A 2 -5.20 15.10 5.05
C TYR A 2 -4.23 15.59 6.14
N PHE A 3 -2.95 15.76 5.80
CA PHE A 3 -1.95 16.35 6.67
C PHE A 3 -1.29 17.53 5.96
N ASP A 4 -1.09 18.62 6.67
CA ASP A 4 -0.28 19.74 6.20
C ASP A 4 1.11 19.65 6.83
N PHE A 5 2.11 19.34 6.01
CA PHE A 5 3.51 19.27 6.42
C PHE A 5 4.28 20.57 6.14
N GLY A 6 3.59 21.61 5.64
CA GLY A 6 4.21 22.82 5.11
C GLY A 6 5.01 22.54 3.83
N ASP A 7 6.10 23.28 3.65
CA ASP A 7 7.00 23.10 2.50
C ASP A 7 7.61 21.70 2.50
N SER A 8 7.22 20.87 1.53
CA SER A 8 7.61 19.47 1.43
C SER A 8 8.18 19.14 0.05
N LEU A 9 9.15 18.22 0.02
CA LEU A 9 9.75 17.68 -1.20
C LEU A 9 9.48 16.18 -1.28
N MET A 10 8.99 15.72 -2.44
CA MET A 10 8.80 14.30 -2.72
C MET A 10 9.99 13.80 -3.51
N LEU A 11 10.60 12.72 -3.03
CA LEU A 11 11.84 12.14 -3.57
C LEU A 11 11.70 10.63 -3.70
N ASP A 12 12.36 10.07 -4.70
CA ASP A 12 12.61 8.64 -4.80
C ASP A 12 13.63 8.17 -3.76
N PHE A 13 13.57 6.90 -3.37
CA PHE A 13 14.53 6.30 -2.40
C PHE A 13 15.98 6.32 -2.89
N SER A 14 16.22 6.49 -4.19
CA SER A 14 17.56 6.63 -4.77
C SER A 14 18.19 8.01 -4.54
N GLU A 15 17.39 9.02 -4.23
CA GLU A 15 17.82 10.41 -4.09
C GLU A 15 18.33 10.73 -2.67
N VAL A 16 19.06 11.85 -2.55
CA VAL A 16 19.54 12.37 -1.27
C VAL A 16 18.79 13.66 -0.95
N PRO A 17 17.97 13.69 0.12
CA PRO A 17 17.27 14.90 0.51
C PRO A 17 18.24 15.96 1.07
N PRO A 18 17.89 17.26 0.97
CA PRO A 18 18.56 18.29 1.75
C PRO A 18 18.31 18.08 3.26
N PRO A 19 19.07 18.76 4.14
CA PRO A 19 18.83 18.72 5.58
C PRO A 19 17.39 19.13 5.89
N CYS A 20 16.70 18.34 6.69
CA CYS A 20 15.28 18.54 6.94
C CYS A 20 14.89 18.24 8.39
N ARG A 21 13.77 18.82 8.84
CA ARG A 21 13.24 18.54 10.18
C ARG A 21 12.66 17.13 10.28
N LEU A 22 12.06 16.63 9.21
CA LEU A 22 11.34 15.37 9.18
C LEU A 22 11.54 14.70 7.82
N ALA A 23 12.07 13.48 7.83
CA ALA A 23 12.04 12.58 6.69
C ALA A 23 10.95 11.51 6.93
N MET A 24 10.02 11.41 5.99
CA MET A 24 8.97 10.39 6.00
C MET A 24 9.20 9.40 4.86
N PHE A 25 9.19 8.11 5.20
CA PHE A 25 9.27 7.01 4.26
C PHE A 25 7.94 6.26 4.30
N GLY A 26 7.41 5.83 3.17
CA GLY A 26 6.13 5.16 3.21
C GLY A 26 5.61 4.70 1.87
N GLY A 27 4.52 3.93 1.94
CA GLY A 27 3.81 3.41 0.79
C GLY A 27 4.43 2.13 0.23
N GLY A 28 3.59 1.23 -0.26
CA GLY A 28 4.09 0.00 -0.90
C GLY A 28 4.80 -0.98 0.06
N GLN A 29 5.49 -1.95 -0.55
CA GLN A 29 6.29 -2.98 0.14
C GLN A 29 7.78 -2.62 -0.02
N VAL A 30 8.17 -1.48 0.57
CA VAL A 30 9.49 -0.82 0.36
C VAL A 30 10.36 -0.79 1.62
N PHE A 31 10.12 -1.70 2.56
CA PHE A 31 10.78 -1.69 3.88
C PHE A 31 12.31 -1.67 3.78
N ARG A 32 12.90 -2.45 2.87
CA ARG A 32 14.35 -2.47 2.68
C ARG A 32 14.91 -1.14 2.20
N ASP A 33 14.19 -0.46 1.32
CA ASP A 33 14.57 0.87 0.84
C ASP A 33 14.43 1.91 1.96
N CYS A 34 13.42 1.79 2.82
CA CYS A 34 13.29 2.62 4.03
C CYS A 34 14.51 2.46 4.94
N VAL A 35 14.90 1.23 5.26
CA VAL A 35 16.08 0.96 6.10
C VAL A 35 17.34 1.56 5.48
N LYS A 36 17.54 1.36 4.17
CA LYS A 36 18.67 1.94 3.44
C LYS A 36 18.67 3.47 3.51
N SER A 37 17.52 4.11 3.36
CA SER A 37 17.41 5.57 3.45
C SER A 37 17.64 6.12 4.85
N VAL A 38 17.18 5.39 5.87
CA VAL A 38 17.47 5.71 7.28
C VAL A 38 18.97 5.72 7.54
N ILE A 39 19.70 4.71 7.05
CA ILE A 39 21.14 4.56 7.29
C ILE A 39 21.96 5.53 6.41
N CYS A 40 21.65 5.61 5.12
CA CYS A 40 22.57 6.16 4.13
C CYS A 40 22.15 7.51 3.54
N ARG A 41 20.88 7.89 3.64
CA ARG A 41 20.33 9.02 2.87
C ARG A 41 19.83 10.17 3.73
N THR A 42 19.42 9.88 4.96
CA THR A 42 18.81 10.87 5.86
C THR A 42 19.55 11.05 7.19
N PRO A 43 20.90 11.03 7.24
CA PRO A 43 21.61 11.23 8.50
C PRO A 43 21.37 12.63 9.09
N GLU A 44 21.14 13.62 8.23
CA GLU A 44 20.89 15.02 8.62
C GLU A 44 19.41 15.32 8.93
N ALA A 45 18.50 14.35 8.76
CA ALA A 45 17.10 14.51 9.15
C ALA A 45 16.98 14.48 10.67
N LYS A 46 16.38 15.52 11.26
CA LYS A 46 16.19 15.58 12.72
C LYS A 46 15.26 14.46 13.23
N HIS A 47 14.23 14.14 12.47
CA HIS A 47 13.32 13.02 12.74
C HIS A 47 13.14 12.17 11.49
N ARG A 48 13.00 10.87 11.69
CA ARG A 48 12.73 9.87 10.66
C ARG A 48 11.47 9.09 11.03
N VAL A 49 10.56 8.90 10.09
CA VAL A 49 9.30 8.18 10.30
C VAL A 49 9.08 7.20 9.15
N SER A 50 8.80 5.95 9.47
CA SER A 50 8.27 4.97 8.53
C SER A 50 6.74 4.92 8.69
N TRP A 51 6.01 5.31 7.65
CA TRP A 51 4.55 5.42 7.62
C TRP A 51 3.90 4.38 6.69
N GLY A 52 3.13 3.46 7.27
CA GLY A 52 2.24 2.56 6.52
C GLY A 52 2.97 1.67 5.51
N VAL A 53 4.20 1.28 5.84
CA VAL A 53 5.03 0.41 5.02
C VAL A 53 4.55 -1.04 5.11
N GLY A 54 4.63 -1.80 4.03
CA GLY A 54 4.39 -3.25 4.07
C GLY A 54 5.54 -3.96 4.79
N ILE A 55 5.39 -4.21 6.09
CA ILE A 55 6.32 -4.98 6.93
C ILE A 55 5.63 -6.28 7.32
N ASP A 56 6.22 -7.44 7.01
CA ASP A 56 5.73 -8.75 7.45
C ASP A 56 6.47 -9.21 8.72
N GLY A 57 6.04 -10.35 9.29
CA GLY A 57 6.65 -10.88 10.51
C GLY A 57 8.13 -11.24 10.37
N ALA A 58 8.56 -11.65 9.17
CA ALA A 58 9.98 -11.96 8.93
C ALA A 58 10.82 -10.68 8.90
N ALA A 59 10.31 -9.62 8.26
CA ALA A 59 10.93 -8.30 8.29
C ALA A 59 10.98 -7.73 9.71
N ALA A 60 9.90 -7.85 10.49
CA ALA A 60 9.87 -7.36 11.88
C ALA A 60 10.83 -8.09 12.82
N ALA A 61 11.25 -9.32 12.49
CA ALA A 61 12.22 -10.09 13.26
C ALA A 61 13.68 -9.92 12.77
N SER A 62 13.93 -8.98 11.86
CA SER A 62 15.24 -8.79 11.20
C SER A 62 16.10 -7.73 11.87
N ILE A 63 17.42 -7.81 11.69
CA ILE A 63 18.34 -6.78 12.17
C ILE A 63 18.10 -5.43 11.49
N GLU A 64 17.61 -5.45 10.25
CA GLU A 64 17.18 -4.25 9.54
C GLU A 64 16.04 -3.53 10.26
N PHE A 65 15.15 -4.28 10.92
CA PHE A 65 14.11 -3.72 11.76
C PHE A 65 14.69 -3.10 13.02
N ASP A 66 15.58 -3.79 13.74
CA ASP A 66 16.25 -3.23 14.92
C ASP A 66 16.96 -1.91 14.60
N ILE A 67 17.62 -1.83 13.43
CA ILE A 67 18.26 -0.60 12.96
C ILE A 67 17.21 0.49 12.70
N ALA A 68 16.13 0.18 12.00
CA ALA A 68 15.08 1.15 11.71
C ALA A 68 14.38 1.64 12.98
N GLU A 69 14.05 0.74 13.91
CA GLU A 69 13.43 1.04 15.20
C GLU A 69 14.34 1.96 16.04
N GLY A 70 15.64 1.66 16.12
CA GLY A 70 16.60 2.50 16.85
C GLY A 70 16.86 3.87 16.23
N ASN A 71 16.48 4.10 14.97
CA ASN A 71 16.80 5.34 14.23
C ASN A 71 15.57 6.13 13.77
N CYS A 72 14.36 5.60 13.91
CA CYS A 72 13.10 6.25 13.59
C CYS A 72 12.35 6.67 14.85
N ALA A 73 11.71 7.82 14.80
CA ALA A 73 10.79 8.27 15.85
C ALA A 73 9.47 7.49 15.82
N LEU A 74 9.11 6.92 14.68
CA LEU A 74 7.95 6.04 14.49
C LEU A 74 8.26 5.01 13.42
N ILE A 75 7.99 3.75 13.73
CA ILE A 75 7.91 2.67 12.75
C ILE A 75 6.48 2.14 12.72
N SER A 76 5.88 2.15 11.53
CA SER A 76 4.50 1.73 11.37
C SER A 76 4.32 0.85 10.15
N SER A 77 3.33 -0.05 10.24
CA SER A 77 2.99 -1.00 9.20
C SER A 77 1.53 -0.89 8.83
N ARG A 78 1.26 -1.02 7.53
CA ARG A 78 -0.11 -1.21 7.03
C ARG A 78 -0.61 -2.64 7.24
N ASN A 79 0.29 -3.57 7.53
CA ASN A 79 -0.07 -4.94 7.89
C ASN A 79 -0.46 -4.95 9.37
N TRP A 80 -1.64 -5.47 9.67
CA TRP A 80 -2.18 -5.55 11.02
C TRP A 80 -1.44 -6.58 11.88
N GLY A 81 -1.22 -6.24 13.16
CA GLY A 81 -0.68 -7.16 14.16
C GLY A 81 0.82 -7.45 14.05
N VAL A 82 1.58 -6.61 13.33
CA VAL A 82 3.03 -6.77 13.21
C VAL A 82 3.70 -6.26 14.49
N PRO A 83 4.49 -7.10 15.20
CA PRO A 83 5.20 -6.69 16.41
C PRO A 83 6.14 -5.49 16.17
N GLY A 84 6.26 -4.61 17.16
CA GLY A 84 7.11 -3.41 17.09
C GLY A 84 6.58 -2.30 16.17
N CYS A 85 5.50 -2.52 15.42
CA CYS A 85 4.92 -1.52 14.53
C CYS A 85 3.63 -0.94 15.10
N GLU A 86 3.47 0.38 14.98
CA GLU A 86 2.11 0.95 15.02
C GLU A 86 1.36 0.61 13.74
N HIS A 87 0.06 0.36 13.84
CA HIS A 87 -0.76 0.16 12.65
C HIS A 87 -1.26 1.51 12.12
N VAL A 88 -0.90 1.83 10.88
CA VAL A 88 -1.44 2.99 10.15
C VAL A 88 -1.79 2.58 8.72
N PRO A 89 -2.79 3.21 8.08
CA PRO A 89 -3.16 2.89 6.70
C PRO A 89 -2.00 3.18 5.73
N CYS A 90 -2.03 2.51 4.58
CA CYS A 90 -1.13 2.86 3.47
C CYS A 90 -1.35 4.34 3.08
N PRO A 91 -0.29 5.15 2.83
CA PRO A 91 -0.41 6.56 2.42
C PRO A 91 -1.38 6.81 1.28
N SER A 92 -1.53 5.84 0.35
CA SER A 92 -2.50 5.95 -0.74
C SER A 92 -3.93 6.19 -0.26
N ALA A 93 -4.35 5.63 0.87
CA ALA A 93 -5.70 5.82 1.42
C ALA A 93 -5.99 7.27 1.88
N MET A 94 -4.96 8.13 1.92
CA MET A 94 -5.11 9.56 2.24
C MET A 94 -5.28 10.41 0.98
N SER A 95 -5.39 9.79 -0.19
CA SER A 95 -5.64 10.49 -1.44
C SER A 95 -7.09 10.99 -1.49
N PRO A 96 -7.36 12.23 -1.95
CA PRO A 96 -8.72 12.69 -2.19
C PRO A 96 -9.42 11.92 -3.31
N LEU A 97 -8.67 11.11 -4.08
CA LEU A 97 -9.22 10.26 -5.14
C LEU A 97 -10.13 9.13 -4.60
N PHE A 98 -10.20 8.91 -3.29
CA PHE A 98 -11.16 8.00 -2.68
C PHE A 98 -12.53 8.66 -2.43
N ASP A 99 -12.60 9.99 -2.47
CA ASP A 99 -13.81 10.74 -2.19
C ASP A 99 -14.71 10.88 -3.43
N GLY A 100 -16.04 10.87 -3.26
CA GLY A 100 -16.97 11.27 -4.32
C GLY A 100 -17.01 10.38 -5.57
N GLN A 101 -16.86 9.07 -5.43
CA GLN A 101 -16.90 8.16 -6.58
C GLN A 101 -18.28 8.10 -7.25
N ALA A 102 -18.29 7.91 -8.57
CA ALA A 102 -19.50 7.66 -9.34
C ALA A 102 -20.17 6.32 -8.95
N GLU A 103 -21.43 6.16 -9.37
CA GLU A 103 -22.08 4.84 -9.30
C GLU A 103 -21.35 3.84 -10.23
N PRO A 104 -21.29 2.56 -9.84
CA PRO A 104 -20.61 1.55 -10.64
C PRO A 104 -21.32 1.33 -11.98
N GLU A 105 -20.54 1.07 -13.02
CA GLU A 105 -20.99 0.81 -14.39
C GLU A 105 -21.04 -0.70 -14.70
N HIS A 106 -20.36 -1.50 -13.89
CA HIS A 106 -20.23 -2.94 -14.04
C HIS A 106 -20.59 -3.66 -12.74
N GLU A 107 -21.26 -4.81 -12.86
CA GLU A 107 -21.54 -5.67 -11.70
C GLU A 107 -20.23 -6.23 -11.11
N VAL A 108 -19.31 -6.65 -11.98
CA VAL A 108 -18.00 -7.21 -11.61
C VAL A 108 -16.90 -6.64 -12.49
N VAL A 109 -15.78 -6.27 -11.89
CA VAL A 109 -14.50 -5.99 -12.57
C VAL A 109 -13.35 -6.80 -11.96
N LEU A 110 -12.31 -7.05 -12.75
CA LEU A 110 -11.11 -7.79 -12.33
C LEU A 110 -9.92 -6.84 -12.20
N PHE A 111 -9.38 -6.68 -11.00
CA PHE A 111 -8.15 -5.90 -10.79
C PHE A 111 -6.98 -6.79 -10.37
N SER A 112 -6.05 -7.02 -11.28
CA SER A 112 -5.05 -8.07 -11.14
C SER A 112 -3.63 -7.55 -10.82
N HIS A 113 -2.78 -8.42 -10.28
CA HIS A 113 -1.37 -8.15 -10.09
C HIS A 113 -0.60 -8.43 -11.39
N ALA A 114 0.16 -7.47 -11.93
CA ALA A 114 0.78 -7.56 -13.25
C ALA A 114 1.63 -8.83 -13.47
N LEU A 115 2.30 -9.31 -12.42
CA LEU A 115 3.23 -10.46 -12.49
C LEU A 115 2.82 -11.70 -11.69
N LYS A 116 1.64 -11.69 -11.03
CA LYS A 116 1.25 -12.75 -10.07
C LYS A 116 -0.19 -13.20 -10.27
N SER A 117 -0.61 -13.34 -11.54
CA SER A 117 -2.00 -13.57 -11.94
C SER A 117 -2.25 -14.78 -12.82
N ASP A 118 -1.29 -15.71 -12.87
CA ASP A 118 -1.39 -16.92 -13.70
C ASP A 118 -2.51 -17.86 -13.20
N GLY A 119 -2.75 -17.89 -11.89
CA GLY A 119 -3.83 -18.67 -11.27
C GLY A 119 -5.17 -17.94 -11.18
N LEU A 120 -5.31 -16.76 -11.80
CA LEU A 120 -6.55 -15.99 -11.73
C LEU A 120 -7.51 -16.39 -12.85
N LEU A 121 -8.67 -16.90 -12.50
CA LEU A 121 -9.72 -17.23 -13.47
C LEU A 121 -10.20 -15.96 -14.19
N ARG A 122 -10.19 -16.00 -15.52
CA ARG A 122 -10.68 -14.91 -16.38
C ARG A 122 -11.91 -15.37 -17.13
N MET A 123 -13.02 -14.67 -16.91
CA MET A 123 -14.26 -14.93 -17.61
C MET A 123 -14.44 -13.94 -18.76
N PRO A 124 -14.89 -14.39 -19.95
CA PRO A 124 -15.17 -13.48 -21.07
C PRO A 124 -16.16 -12.39 -20.67
N GLY A 125 -15.89 -11.16 -21.08
CA GLY A 125 -16.79 -10.02 -20.87
C GLY A 125 -16.62 -9.28 -19.54
N ILE A 126 -15.79 -9.77 -18.61
CA ILE A 126 -15.43 -9.02 -17.39
C ILE A 126 -14.30 -8.04 -17.74
N PRO A 127 -14.47 -6.72 -17.51
CA PRO A 127 -13.39 -5.76 -17.66
C PRO A 127 -12.21 -6.09 -16.73
N GLU A 128 -10.98 -5.99 -17.22
CA GLU A 128 -9.76 -6.25 -16.45
C GLU A 128 -8.76 -5.09 -16.56
N LEU A 129 -8.13 -4.76 -15.44
CA LEU A 129 -6.96 -3.89 -15.37
C LEU A 129 -5.93 -4.51 -14.41
N ASP A 130 -4.65 -4.29 -14.68
CA ASP A 130 -3.58 -4.71 -13.78
C ASP A 130 -2.82 -3.54 -13.16
N ASN A 131 -2.19 -3.78 -12.02
CA ASN A 131 -1.46 -2.77 -11.26
C ASN A 131 -0.11 -2.34 -11.87
N GLY A 132 0.26 -2.83 -13.05
CA GLY A 132 1.49 -2.48 -13.76
C GLY A 132 1.27 -1.45 -14.86
N ARG A 133 0.03 -1.23 -15.28
CA ARG A 133 -0.32 -0.34 -16.42
C ARG A 133 -1.08 0.91 -16.03
N ALA A 134 -1.41 1.08 -14.75
CA ALA A 134 -2.26 2.16 -14.27
C ALA A 134 -1.55 2.98 -13.19
N ASN A 135 -1.65 4.30 -13.30
CA ASN A 135 -1.38 5.18 -12.19
C ASN A 135 -2.50 5.08 -11.12
N LEU A 136 -2.34 5.77 -9.99
CA LEU A 136 -3.32 5.68 -8.90
C LEU A 136 -4.73 6.12 -9.32
N GLU A 137 -4.86 7.21 -10.07
CA GLU A 137 -6.15 7.73 -10.53
C GLU A 137 -6.84 6.75 -11.48
N GLU A 138 -6.11 6.23 -12.47
CA GLU A 138 -6.62 5.23 -13.41
C GLU A 138 -7.05 3.95 -12.70
N ALA A 139 -6.24 3.47 -11.74
CA ALA A 139 -6.56 2.27 -10.97
C ALA A 139 -7.81 2.47 -10.10
N LEU A 140 -7.93 3.62 -9.43
CA LEU A 140 -9.10 3.90 -8.59
C LEU A 140 -10.37 4.10 -9.41
N ALA A 141 -10.30 4.80 -10.54
CA ALA A 141 -11.43 4.96 -11.45
C ALA A 141 -11.93 3.60 -11.97
N PHE A 142 -11.01 2.71 -12.37
CA PHE A 142 -11.37 1.36 -12.80
C PHE A 142 -11.97 0.51 -11.67
N ILE A 143 -11.39 0.55 -10.47
CA ILE A 143 -11.91 -0.17 -9.30
C ILE A 143 -13.31 0.35 -8.95
N ALA A 144 -13.50 1.67 -8.99
CA ALA A 144 -14.76 2.32 -8.65
C ALA A 144 -15.90 2.03 -9.64
N SER A 145 -15.58 1.67 -10.90
CA SER A 145 -16.57 1.31 -11.91
C SER A 145 -17.21 -0.06 -11.68
N GLY A 146 -16.67 -0.89 -10.78
CA GLY A 146 -17.27 -2.16 -10.36
C GLY A 146 -18.07 -2.05 -9.06
N GLU A 147 -19.27 -2.65 -9.03
CA GLU A 147 -20.01 -2.88 -7.78
C GLU A 147 -19.25 -3.90 -6.90
N THR A 148 -18.78 -4.97 -7.54
CA THR A 148 -17.90 -5.99 -6.95
C THR A 148 -16.57 -6.04 -7.70
N VAL A 149 -15.47 -6.11 -6.95
CA VAL A 149 -14.13 -6.23 -7.52
C VAL A 149 -13.53 -7.57 -7.14
N ALA A 150 -13.24 -8.40 -8.14
CA ALA A 150 -12.37 -9.55 -7.97
C ALA A 150 -10.92 -9.08 -8.06
N ALA A 151 -10.11 -9.33 -7.05
CA ALA A 151 -8.74 -8.82 -7.02
C ALA A 151 -7.75 -9.83 -6.44
N ASN A 152 -6.63 -10.04 -7.15
CA ASN A 152 -5.46 -10.73 -6.59
C ASN A 152 -4.27 -9.79 -6.35
N SER A 153 -4.47 -8.48 -6.50
CA SER A 153 -3.49 -7.47 -6.09
C SER A 153 -3.77 -7.01 -4.66
N TYR A 154 -2.73 -6.85 -3.84
CA TYR A 154 -2.88 -6.36 -2.47
C TYR A 154 -3.48 -4.95 -2.47
N HIS A 155 -2.91 -4.05 -3.28
CA HIS A 155 -3.45 -2.70 -3.40
C HIS A 155 -4.82 -2.69 -4.08
N GLY A 156 -5.08 -3.58 -5.06
CA GLY A 156 -6.42 -3.73 -5.62
C GLY A 156 -7.46 -4.07 -4.55
N THR A 157 -7.16 -5.06 -3.71
CA THR A 157 -8.02 -5.47 -2.60
C THR A 157 -8.19 -4.31 -1.60
N TYR A 158 -7.09 -3.72 -1.17
CA TYR A 158 -7.07 -2.63 -0.19
C TYR A 158 -7.85 -1.40 -0.65
N TRP A 159 -7.62 -0.95 -1.90
CA TRP A 159 -8.28 0.22 -2.46
C TRP A 159 -9.78 -0.01 -2.65
N THR A 160 -10.18 -1.22 -3.06
CA THR A 160 -11.60 -1.59 -3.12
C THR A 160 -12.27 -1.45 -1.76
N MET A 161 -11.60 -1.90 -0.69
CA MET A 161 -12.12 -1.75 0.68
C MET A 161 -12.21 -0.28 1.10
N CYS A 162 -11.18 0.53 0.80
CA CYS A 162 -11.20 1.97 1.09
C CYS A 162 -12.35 2.70 0.38
N LEU A 163 -12.71 2.26 -0.83
CA LEU A 163 -13.85 2.78 -1.59
C LEU A 163 -15.22 2.28 -1.10
N GLY A 164 -15.25 1.40 -0.10
CA GLY A 164 -16.50 0.79 0.38
C GLY A 164 -17.18 -0.14 -0.63
N ARG A 165 -16.43 -0.62 -1.64
CA ARG A 165 -16.93 -1.56 -2.66
C ARG A 165 -16.83 -3.00 -2.16
N ARG A 166 -17.64 -3.90 -2.72
CA ARG A 166 -17.53 -5.33 -2.41
C ARG A 166 -16.25 -5.85 -3.04
N VAL A 167 -15.49 -6.65 -2.29
CA VAL A 167 -14.24 -7.23 -2.79
C VAL A 167 -14.24 -8.74 -2.59
N LEU A 168 -13.87 -9.46 -3.65
CA LEU A 168 -13.48 -10.86 -3.59
C LEU A 168 -11.97 -10.94 -3.77
N SER A 169 -11.25 -11.16 -2.68
CA SER A 169 -9.79 -11.23 -2.71
C SER A 169 -9.33 -12.65 -3.05
N VAL A 170 -8.48 -12.78 -4.07
CA VAL A 170 -7.85 -14.04 -4.49
C VAL A 170 -6.36 -13.97 -4.14
N PRO A 171 -5.98 -14.28 -2.88
CA PRO A 171 -4.62 -14.03 -2.40
C PRO A 171 -3.62 -15.03 -3.01
N PHE A 172 -2.42 -14.55 -3.34
CA PHE A 172 -1.30 -15.41 -3.77
C PHE A 172 -0.20 -15.56 -2.70
N ASN A 173 -0.32 -14.88 -1.56
CA ASN A 173 0.59 -14.99 -0.42
C ASN A 173 -0.04 -14.49 0.90
N GLU A 174 0.68 -14.68 2.01
CA GLU A 174 0.21 -14.45 3.39
C GLU A 174 -0.20 -12.99 3.66
N LYS A 175 0.43 -11.99 3.02
CA LYS A 175 0.21 -10.57 3.35
C LYS A 175 -1.25 -10.10 3.24
N PHE A 176 -2.05 -10.76 2.41
CA PHE A 176 -3.47 -10.47 2.25
C PHE A 176 -4.29 -10.81 3.50
N ARG A 177 -3.75 -11.61 4.42
CA ARG A 177 -4.40 -11.97 5.70
C ARG A 177 -4.12 -10.95 6.80
N HIS A 178 -3.31 -9.93 6.51
CA HIS A 178 -2.94 -8.89 7.46
C HIS A 178 -3.70 -7.57 7.22
N PHE A 179 -4.85 -7.59 6.56
CA PHE A 179 -5.77 -6.47 6.68
C PHE A 179 -6.37 -6.47 8.10
N ARG A 180 -6.58 -5.28 8.67
CA ARG A 180 -7.22 -5.16 9.99
C ARG A 180 -8.63 -5.75 9.98
N GLU A 181 -9.37 -5.45 8.91
CA GLU A 181 -10.66 -6.04 8.58
C GLU A 181 -10.45 -6.86 7.32
N ASN A 182 -10.56 -8.18 7.43
CA ASN A 182 -10.28 -9.04 6.29
C ASN A 182 -11.44 -9.03 5.27
N PRO A 183 -11.14 -8.98 3.96
CA PRO A 183 -12.12 -9.13 2.91
C PRO A 183 -12.67 -10.57 2.84
N VAL A 184 -13.67 -10.78 1.98
CA VAL A 184 -14.03 -12.14 1.57
C VAL A 184 -12.90 -12.69 0.70
N PHE A 185 -12.40 -13.88 1.05
CA PHE A 185 -11.38 -14.58 0.29
C PHE A 185 -11.99 -15.65 -0.61
N ALA A 186 -11.42 -15.82 -1.80
CA ALA A 186 -11.63 -16.97 -2.67
C ALA A 186 -10.31 -17.70 -2.92
N GLY A 187 -10.40 -19.00 -3.19
CA GLY A 187 -9.27 -19.77 -3.71
C GLY A 187 -8.95 -19.38 -5.16
N PRO A 188 -7.70 -19.59 -5.60
CA PRO A 188 -7.35 -19.52 -7.02
C PRO A 188 -8.07 -20.62 -7.82
#